data_AF-A0A7S2EVN6-F1
#
_entry.id   AF-A0A7S2EVN6-F1
#
_cell.length_a   1.000
_cell.length_b   1.000
_cell.length_c   1.000
_cell.angle_alpha   90.00
_cell.angle_beta   90.00
_cell.angle_gamma   90.00
#
_symmetry.space_group_name_H-M   'P 1'
#
loop_
_entity.id
_entity.type
_entity.pdbx_description
1 polymer ?
#
loop_
_entity_poly.entity_id
_entity_poly.type
_entity_poly.pdbx_seq_one_letter_code
_entity_poly.pdbx_strand_id
1 'polypeptide(L)'
;ARTCCASILNVFHEHCDHPEEEDLSDRRLFIIVFVIAFCGMVKSLIRHFKIRWLPEAAGCILVGVLAWVIMQFVPHFDFHFDGDMFLRVLVPPIVFEAALSIDKKAFHRHVVPIILFAVVGTLMSTMLTALIVSKGTALMNT
;
A
#
# COMPACT_ATOMS: atom_id res chain seq x y z
N ALA A 1 -16.98 41.77 12.32
CA ALA A 1 -16.70 40.72 11.31
C ALA A 1 -15.24 40.23 11.30
N ARG A 2 -14.22 41.08 11.54
CA ARG A 2 -12.80 40.66 11.47
C ARG A 2 -12.32 39.78 12.65
N THR A 3 -13.00 39.83 13.79
CA THR A 3 -12.63 39.05 14.99
C THR A 3 -12.95 37.55 14.86
N CYS A 4 -14.02 37.17 14.13
CA CYS A 4 -14.33 35.75 13.87
C CYS A 4 -13.30 35.07 12.97
N CYS A 5 -12.75 35.78 11.98
CA CYS A 5 -11.74 35.22 11.08
C CYS A 5 -10.44 34.93 11.85
N ALA A 6 -10.05 35.82 12.77
CA ALA A 6 -8.87 35.61 13.61
C ALA A 6 -9.02 34.42 14.57
N SER A 7 -10.19 34.21 15.17
CA SER A 7 -10.43 33.04 16.03
C SER A 7 -10.43 31.72 15.26
N ILE A 8 -11.02 31.67 14.06
CA ILE A 8 -11.01 30.44 13.25
C ILE A 8 -9.60 30.16 12.69
N LEU A 9 -8.84 31.20 12.30
CA LEU A 9 -7.46 31.03 11.85
C LEU A 9 -6.55 30.51 12.96
N ASN A 10 -6.76 30.96 14.21
CA ASN A 10 -5.98 30.49 15.36
C ASN A 10 -6.33 29.04 15.73
N VAL A 11 -7.61 28.64 15.65
CA VAL A 11 -8.04 27.24 15.84
C VAL A 11 -7.56 26.34 14.70
N PHE A 12 -7.55 26.83 13.45
CA PHE A 12 -6.98 26.09 12.32
C PHE A 12 -5.47 25.90 12.49
N HIS A 13 -4.75 26.89 13.02
CA HIS A 13 -3.31 26.76 13.30
C HIS A 13 -3.00 25.86 14.50
N GLU A 14 -3.94 25.69 15.44
CA GLU A 14 -3.79 24.81 16.61
C GLU A 14 -4.24 23.36 16.33
N HIS A 15 -5.12 23.13 15.34
CA HIS A 15 -5.68 21.81 15.01
C HIS A 15 -5.25 21.25 13.64
N CYS A 16 -4.71 22.09 12.75
CA CYS A 16 -4.08 21.67 11.48
C CYS A 16 -2.55 21.80 11.51
N ASP A 17 -1.95 22.08 12.66
CA ASP A 17 -0.60 21.61 12.95
C ASP A 17 -0.72 20.17 13.46
N HIS A 18 -1.07 19.27 12.54
CA HIS A 18 -0.65 17.90 12.70
C HIS A 18 0.82 17.88 12.27
N PRO A 19 1.79 17.71 13.19
CA PRO A 19 3.10 17.28 12.76
C PRO A 19 2.97 15.80 12.39
N GLU A 20 2.50 15.51 11.18
CA GLU A 20 2.88 14.27 10.50
C GLU A 20 3.92 14.55 9.39
N GLU A 21 4.58 15.72 9.40
CA GLU A 21 5.54 16.11 8.34
C GLU A 21 6.91 16.69 8.78
N GLU A 22 7.39 16.48 10.01
CA GLU A 22 8.81 16.70 10.39
C GLU A 22 9.22 15.56 11.35
N ASP A 23 9.98 14.49 11.04
CA ASP A 23 11.15 14.27 10.20
C ASP A 23 10.96 13.03 9.29
N LEU A 24 10.33 13.17 8.12
CA LEU A 24 10.52 12.19 7.05
C LEU A 24 11.91 12.47 6.45
N SER A 25 12.96 12.07 7.19
CA SER A 25 14.38 12.26 6.86
C SER A 25 14.57 12.21 5.34
N ASP A 26 15.15 13.25 4.73
CA ASP A 26 15.30 13.35 3.27
C ASP A 26 15.84 12.04 2.67
N ARG A 27 16.76 11.39 3.39
CA ARG A 27 17.32 10.07 3.06
C ARG A 27 16.26 8.98 2.93
N ARG A 28 15.25 8.91 3.81
CA ARG A 28 14.12 7.98 3.71
C ARG A 28 13.27 8.28 2.48
N LEU A 29 12.98 9.55 2.19
CA LEU A 29 12.24 9.93 0.99
C LEU A 29 12.99 9.55 -0.30
N PHE A 30 14.30 9.84 -0.36
CA PHE A 30 15.15 9.45 -1.47
C PHE A 30 15.18 7.94 -1.69
N ILE A 31 15.24 7.15 -0.61
CA ILE A 31 15.18 5.67 -0.70
C ILE A 31 13.81 5.23 -1.24
N ILE A 32 12.70 5.77 -0.74
CA ILE A 32 11.35 5.43 -1.22
C ILE A 32 11.20 5.76 -2.71
N VAL A 33 11.62 6.97 -3.12
CA VAL A 33 11.59 7.41 -4.51
C VAL A 33 12.47 6.52 -5.39
N PHE A 34 13.67 6.17 -4.92
CA PHE A 34 14.58 5.27 -5.63
C PHE A 34 13.97 3.87 -5.82
N VAL A 35 13.34 3.32 -4.78
CA VAL A 35 12.65 2.03 -4.85
C VAL A 35 11.47 2.09 -5.82
N ILE A 36 10.64 3.14 -5.78
CA ILE A 36 9.52 3.33 -6.71
C ILE A 36 10.05 3.48 -8.15
N ALA A 37 11.13 4.23 -8.36
CA ALA A 37 11.77 4.39 -9.67
C ALA A 37 12.33 3.06 -10.19
N PHE A 38 12.94 2.25 -9.34
CA PHE A 38 13.45 0.93 -9.71
C PHE A 38 12.31 -0.05 -10.02
N CYS A 39 11.23 -0.04 -9.24
CA CYS A 39 10.00 -0.77 -9.56
C CYS A 39 9.42 -0.32 -10.92
N GLY A 40 9.43 0.98 -11.22
CA GLY A 40 9.05 1.53 -12.52
C GLY A 40 9.97 1.08 -13.66
N MET A 41 11.27 1.01 -13.41
CA MET A 41 12.27 0.50 -14.36
C MET A 41 12.00 -0.97 -14.68
N VAL A 42 11.74 -1.80 -13.66
CA VAL A 42 11.42 -3.22 -13.81
C VAL A 42 10.09 -3.39 -14.56
N LYS A 43 9.08 -2.57 -14.27
CA LYS A 43 7.83 -2.54 -15.04
C LYS A 43 8.08 -2.21 -16.52
N SER A 44 8.94 -1.23 -16.80
CA SER A 44 9.35 -0.86 -18.16
C SER A 44 10.10 -1.99 -18.86
N LEU A 45 10.99 -2.68 -18.13
CA LEU A 45 11.80 -3.78 -18.64
C LEU A 45 10.95 -5.04 -18.91
N ILE A 46 10.00 -5.39 -18.03
CA ILE A 46 9.06 -6.50 -18.22
C ILE A 46 8.20 -6.28 -19.47
N ARG A 47 7.73 -5.05 -19.68
CA ARG A 47 6.99 -4.67 -20.89
C ARG A 47 7.86 -4.80 -22.15
N HIS A 48 9.13 -4.46 -22.07
CA HIS A 48 10.07 -4.57 -23.19
C HIS A 48 10.47 -6.02 -23.50
N PHE A 49 10.64 -6.86 -22.48
CA PHE A 49 11.01 -8.27 -22.63
C PHE A 49 9.82 -9.19 -22.98
N LYS A 50 8.59 -8.64 -23.03
CA LYS A 50 7.35 -9.33 -23.47
C LYS A 50 7.09 -10.67 -22.75
N ILE A 51 7.50 -10.75 -21.47
CA ILE A 51 7.30 -11.93 -20.63
C ILE A 51 5.84 -11.93 -20.16
N ARG A 52 4.97 -12.69 -20.83
CA ARG A 52 3.55 -12.85 -20.48
C ARG A 52 3.29 -13.60 -19.16
N TRP A 53 4.34 -14.13 -18.53
CA TRP A 53 4.23 -15.04 -17.38
C TRP A 53 4.39 -14.36 -16.02
N LEU A 54 4.95 -13.14 -15.94
CA LEU A 54 5.18 -12.45 -14.67
C LEU A 54 4.13 -11.34 -14.45
N PRO A 55 3.32 -11.40 -13.37
CA PRO A 55 2.47 -10.28 -13.00
C PRO A 55 3.33 -9.11 -12.53
N GLU A 56 2.93 -7.89 -12.88
CA GLU A 56 3.64 -6.64 -12.56
C GLU A 56 4.01 -6.56 -11.06
N ALA A 57 3.06 -6.89 -10.18
CA ALA A 57 3.24 -6.88 -8.75
C ALA A 57 4.33 -7.86 -8.27
N ALA A 58 4.45 -9.05 -8.87
CA ALA A 58 5.49 -10.01 -8.50
C ALA A 58 6.89 -9.50 -8.85
N GLY A 59 7.03 -8.73 -9.94
CA GLY A 59 8.27 -8.07 -10.29
C GLY A 59 8.73 -7.10 -9.19
N CYS A 60 7.83 -6.22 -8.73
CA CYS A 60 8.12 -5.27 -7.65
C CYS A 60 8.44 -5.97 -6.32
N ILE A 61 7.75 -7.07 -6.00
CA ILE A 61 8.03 -7.87 -4.79
C ILE A 61 9.45 -8.45 -4.85
N LEU A 62 9.85 -9.02 -6.00
CA LEU A 62 11.18 -9.59 -6.19
C LEU A 62 12.29 -8.54 -5.98
N VAL A 63 12.09 -7.34 -6.51
CA VAL A 63 13.00 -6.20 -6.30
C VAL A 63 13.15 -5.88 -4.82
N GLY A 64 12.04 -5.77 -4.09
CA GLY A 64 12.07 -5.47 -2.66
C GLY A 64 12.82 -6.53 -1.86
N VAL A 65 12.61 -7.81 -2.18
CA VAL A 65 13.33 -8.93 -1.55
C VAL A 65 14.82 -8.88 -1.87
N LEU A 66 15.20 -8.64 -3.12
CA LEU A 66 16.61 -8.51 -3.51
C LEU A 66 17.29 -7.33 -2.82
N ALA A 67 16.62 -6.17 -2.76
CA ALA A 67 17.12 -5.00 -2.07
C ALA A 67 17.32 -5.27 -0.57
N TRP A 68 16.36 -5.95 0.08
CA TRP A 68 16.46 -6.36 1.48
C TRP A 68 17.64 -7.32 1.72
N VAL A 69 17.82 -8.33 0.85
CA VAL A 69 18.96 -9.27 0.92
C VAL A 69 20.29 -8.53 0.75
N ILE A 70 20.39 -7.58 -0.19
CA ILE A 70 21.60 -6.77 -0.38
C ILE A 70 21.90 -5.91 0.85
N MET A 71 20.85 -5.36 1.48
CA MET A 71 20.98 -4.54 2.68
C MET A 71 21.54 -5.34 3.87
N GLN A 72 21.22 -6.62 3.99
CA GLN A 72 21.77 -7.51 5.03
C GLN A 72 23.29 -7.70 4.92
N PHE A 73 23.88 -7.51 3.74
CA PHE A 73 25.34 -7.55 3.54
C PHE A 73 26.04 -6.22 3.85
N VAL A 74 25.30 -5.12 4.08
CA VAL A 74 25.86 -3.79 4.34
C VAL A 74 25.45 -3.33 5.76
N PRO A 75 26.21 -3.68 6.82
CA PRO A 75 25.83 -3.48 8.22
C PRO A 75 25.94 -2.02 8.72
N HIS A 76 25.81 -1.02 7.84
CA HIS A 76 25.88 0.41 8.19
C HIS A 76 24.59 1.17 7.87
N PHE A 77 23.54 0.50 7.41
CA PHE A 77 22.26 1.11 7.07
C PHE A 77 21.10 0.46 7.83
N ASP A 78 20.77 1.03 8.99
CA ASP A 78 19.56 0.66 9.75
C ASP A 78 18.34 1.36 9.14
N PHE A 79 17.73 0.72 8.16
CA PHE A 79 16.46 1.16 7.58
C PHE A 79 15.33 0.26 8.07
N HIS A 80 14.65 0.70 9.13
CA HIS A 80 13.42 0.08 9.58
C HIS A 80 12.26 0.63 8.75
N PHE A 81 11.70 -0.22 7.89
CA PHE A 81 10.47 0.04 7.17
C PHE A 81 9.31 -0.21 8.12
N ASP A 82 8.68 0.87 8.58
CA ASP A 82 7.50 0.80 9.42
C ASP A 82 6.28 0.56 8.52
N GLY A 83 5.60 -0.57 8.72
CA GLY A 83 4.46 -0.97 7.89
C GLY A 83 3.30 0.01 7.97
N ASP A 84 3.12 0.70 9.09
CA ASP A 84 2.02 1.65 9.28
C ASP A 84 2.19 2.93 8.46
N MET A 85 3.44 3.35 8.23
CA MET A 85 3.75 4.51 7.38
C MET A 85 3.44 4.22 5.90
N PHE A 86 3.73 3.00 5.43
CA PHE A 86 3.30 2.55 4.10
C PHE A 86 1.77 2.51 3.97
N LEU A 87 1.08 1.96 4.96
CA LEU A 87 -0.38 1.86 4.93
C LEU A 87 -1.05 3.24 4.96
N ARG A 88 -0.53 4.19 5.74
CA ARG A 88 -1.08 5.55 5.80
C ARG A 88 -0.82 6.38 4.54
N VAL A 89 0.37 6.26 3.94
CA VAL A 89 0.76 7.12 2.81
C VAL A 89 0.45 6.48 1.45
N LEU A 90 0.69 5.18 1.27
CA LEU A 90 0.56 4.52 -0.04
C LEU A 90 -0.84 3.95 -0.29
N VAL A 91 -1.52 3.41 0.71
CA VAL A 91 -2.84 2.78 0.46
C VAL A 91 -3.89 3.80 0.00
N PRO A 92 -4.01 5.02 0.57
CA PRO A 92 -5.00 5.98 0.09
C PRO A 92 -4.88 6.35 -1.40
N PRO A 93 -3.70 6.72 -1.93
CA PRO A 93 -3.56 7.03 -3.36
C PRO A 93 -3.73 5.79 -4.25
N ILE A 94 -3.28 4.60 -3.83
CA ILE A 94 -3.43 3.36 -4.61
C ILE A 94 -4.90 2.98 -4.76
N VAL A 95 -5.67 3.01 -3.65
CA VAL A 95 -7.10 2.66 -3.68
C VAL A 95 -7.89 3.69 -4.50
N PHE A 96 -7.51 4.98 -4.42
CA PHE A 96 -8.16 6.04 -5.18
C PHE A 96 -7.91 5.92 -6.69
N GLU A 97 -6.67 5.63 -7.10
CA GLU A 97 -6.31 5.40 -8.50
C GLU A 97 -7.07 4.18 -9.07
N ALA A 98 -7.10 3.09 -8.30
CA ALA A 98 -7.88 1.90 -8.66
C ALA A 98 -9.38 2.22 -8.81
N ALA A 99 -9.97 3.01 -7.90
CA ALA A 99 -11.38 3.39 -7.95
C ALA A 99 -11.70 4.31 -9.14
N LEU A 100 -10.79 5.20 -9.53
CA LEU A 100 -10.96 6.08 -10.70
C LEU A 100 -10.82 5.34 -12.03
N SER A 101 -10.03 4.26 -12.08
CA SER A 101 -9.85 3.44 -13.28
C SER A 101 -11.08 2.62 -13.69
N ILE A 102 -12.07 2.49 -12.80
CA ILE A 102 -13.27 1.67 -13.02
C ILE A 102 -14.28 2.38 -13.93
N ASP A 103 -14.79 1.67 -14.95
CA ASP A 103 -15.87 2.16 -15.79
C ASP A 103 -17.17 2.30 -14.99
N LYS A 104 -17.57 3.55 -14.74
CA LYS A 104 -18.76 3.89 -13.92
C LYS A 104 -20.06 3.32 -14.48
N LYS A 105 -20.16 3.15 -15.81
CA LYS A 105 -21.38 2.71 -16.50
C LYS A 105 -21.58 1.20 -16.39
N ALA A 106 -20.51 0.42 -16.52
CA ALA A 106 -20.51 -1.02 -16.31
C ALA A 106 -20.65 -1.38 -14.83
N PHE A 107 -19.97 -0.64 -13.94
CA PHE A 107 -20.07 -0.82 -12.50
C PHE A 107 -21.51 -0.64 -12.00
N HIS A 108 -22.19 0.42 -12.44
CA HIS A 108 -23.56 0.69 -12.00
C HIS A 108 -24.57 -0.36 -12.50
N ARG A 109 -24.34 -0.97 -13.67
CA ARG A 109 -25.18 -2.06 -14.19
C ARG A 109 -25.05 -3.35 -13.37
N HIS A 110 -23.90 -3.58 -12.75
CA HIS A 110 -23.56 -4.82 -12.06
C HIS A 110 -23.25 -4.62 -10.57
N VAL A 111 -23.78 -3.56 -9.96
CA VAL A 111 -23.47 -3.23 -8.55
C VAL A 111 -23.93 -4.32 -7.58
N VAL A 112 -25.07 -4.97 -7.85
CA VAL A 112 -25.62 -6.04 -7.00
C VAL A 112 -24.69 -7.26 -6.94
N PRO A 113 -24.27 -7.88 -8.06
CA PRO A 113 -23.33 -9.00 -8.00
C PRO A 113 -21.96 -8.59 -7.46
N ILE A 114 -21.50 -7.35 -7.70
CA ILE A 114 -20.23 -6.86 -7.13
C ILE A 114 -20.30 -6.81 -5.60
N ILE A 115 -21.35 -6.21 -5.02
CA ILE A 115 -21.51 -6.14 -3.56
C ILE A 115 -21.71 -7.53 -2.96
N LEU A 116 -22.48 -8.39 -3.62
CA LEU A 116 -22.70 -9.76 -3.15
C LEU A 116 -21.39 -10.57 -3.15
N PHE A 117 -20.58 -10.45 -4.21
CA PHE A 117 -19.26 -11.08 -4.27
C PHE A 117 -18.30 -10.49 -3.23
N ALA A 118 -18.32 -9.18 -3.03
CA ALA A 118 -17.48 -8.53 -2.03
C ALA A 118 -17.82 -8.98 -0.60
N VAL A 119 -19.10 -8.94 -0.20
CA VAL A 119 -19.49 -9.28 1.17
C VAL A 119 -19.45 -10.79 1.39
N VAL A 120 -20.19 -11.56 0.58
CA VAL A 120 -20.33 -13.02 0.78
C VAL A 120 -19.02 -13.73 0.45
N GLY A 121 -18.31 -13.30 -0.61
CA GLY A 121 -17.02 -13.86 -0.97
C GLY A 121 -15.96 -13.62 0.09
N THR A 122 -15.83 -12.38 0.61
CA THR A 122 -14.89 -12.12 1.71
C THR A 122 -15.24 -12.89 2.97
N LEU A 123 -16.51 -12.95 3.38
CA LEU A 123 -16.92 -13.74 4.55
C LEU A 123 -16.55 -15.22 4.39
N MET A 124 -16.85 -15.81 3.23
CA MET A 124 -16.53 -17.21 2.95
C MET A 124 -15.01 -17.45 2.93
N SER A 125 -14.25 -16.59 2.26
CA SER A 125 -12.79 -16.68 2.23
C SER A 125 -12.18 -16.56 3.63
N THR A 126 -12.64 -15.60 4.44
CA THR A 126 -12.16 -15.43 5.81
C THR A 126 -12.46 -16.65 6.67
N MET A 127 -13.68 -17.21 6.59
CA MET A 127 -14.02 -18.43 7.33
C MET A 127 -13.15 -19.63 6.91
N LEU A 128 -12.94 -19.81 5.60
CA LEU A 128 -12.11 -20.90 5.09
C LEU A 128 -10.65 -20.75 5.55
N THR A 129 -10.05 -19.58 5.39
CA THR A 129 -8.67 -19.33 5.84
C THR A 129 -8.54 -19.51 7.35
N ALA A 130 -9.50 -19.02 8.14
CA ALA A 130 -9.50 -19.18 9.59
C ALA A 130 -9.54 -20.65 10.02
N LEU A 131 -10.40 -21.47 9.39
CA LEU A 131 -10.49 -22.91 9.68
C LEU A 131 -9.22 -23.66 9.29
N ILE A 132 -8.65 -23.35 8.12
CA ILE A 132 -7.40 -23.95 7.63
C ILE A 132 -6.26 -23.65 8.60
N VAL A 133 -6.11 -22.38 9.01
CA VAL A 133 -5.07 -21.97 9.94
C VAL A 133 -5.30 -22.60 11.31
N SER A 134 -6.51 -22.55 11.87
CA SER A 134 -6.82 -23.13 13.19
C SER A 134 -6.52 -24.64 13.24
N LYS A 135 -6.94 -25.40 12.22
CA LYS A 135 -6.64 -26.82 12.12
C LYS A 135 -5.16 -27.09 11.86
N GLY A 136 -4.50 -26.26 11.05
CA GLY A 136 -3.06 -26.34 10.80
C GLY A 136 -2.25 -26.12 12.07
N THR A 137 -2.61 -25.12 12.87
CA THR A 137 -1.97 -24.84 14.16
C THR A 137 -2.19 -25.98 15.16
N ALA A 138 -3.39 -26.56 15.22
CA ALA A 138 -3.67 -27.72 16.08
C ALA A 138 -2.83 -28.96 15.68
N LEU A 139 -2.62 -29.17 14.37
CA LEU A 139 -1.81 -30.27 13.85
C LEU A 139 -0.30 -30.05 14.07
N MET A 140 0.15 -28.80 14.09
CA MET A 140 1.56 -28.44 14.34
C MET A 140 1.92 -28.43 15.84
N ASN A 141 0.92 -28.44 16.72
CA ASN A 141 1.05 -28.48 18.19
C ASN A 141 0.86 -29.90 18.78
N THR A 142 0.73 -30.93 17.94
CA THR A 142 0.71 -32.35 18.34
C THR A 142 1.99 -33.03 17.86
#